data_AF-A0ABD0R0F0-F1
#
_entry.id   AF-A0ABD0R0F0-F1
#
_cell.length_a   1.000
_cell.length_b   1.000
_cell.length_c   1.000
_cell.angle_alpha   90.00
_cell.angle_beta   90.00
_cell.angle_gamma   90.00
#
_symmetry.space_group_name_H-M   'P 1'
#
loop_
_entity.id
_entity.type
_entity.pdbx_description
1 polymer ?
#
loop_
_entity_poly.entity_id
_entity_poly.type
_entity_poly.pdbx_seq_one_letter_code
_entity_poly.pdbx_strand_id
1 'polypeptide(L)'
;MDNTDIHCVPNTLMIVGLASMGINYFASRICQDALDPGRFPRWKTFLKPYFGCSIFFTTLMLISVILSYAMKGSLETSLKIGLKNGIRFYKDTDTPGRCFQKQTIDRLQMEFQCCGNNDYKDWFEVQWISNRYLDFSSKEVK
;
A
#
# COMPACT_ATOMS: atom_id res chain seq x y z
N MET A 1 2.14 3.36 -16.06
CA MET A 1 2.38 3.11 -14.63
C MET A 1 3.68 2.35 -14.56
N ASP A 2 4.75 3.02 -14.12
CA ASP A 2 6.08 2.40 -14.10
C ASP A 2 6.10 1.26 -13.08
N ASN A 3 6.78 0.17 -13.42
CA ASN A 3 6.92 -1.01 -12.54
C ASN A 3 7.54 -0.68 -11.17
N THR A 4 8.11 0.52 -11.01
CA THR A 4 8.66 1.05 -9.76
C THR A 4 7.63 1.13 -8.63
N ASP A 5 6.35 1.42 -8.93
CA ASP A 5 5.32 1.61 -7.91
C ASP A 5 4.91 0.28 -7.24
N ILE A 6 4.92 -0.82 -8.00
CA ILE A 6 4.55 -2.16 -7.52
C ILE A 6 5.59 -2.67 -6.51
N HIS A 7 6.86 -2.32 -6.68
CA HIS A 7 7.93 -2.75 -5.79
C HIS A 7 8.14 -1.83 -4.58
N CYS A 8 7.43 -0.71 -4.49
CA CYS A 8 7.61 0.27 -3.41
C CYS A 8 7.33 -0.34 -2.02
N VAL A 9 6.18 -0.99 -1.85
CA VAL A 9 5.77 -1.61 -0.59
C VAL A 9 6.72 -2.75 -0.16
N PRO A 10 6.98 -3.79 -0.98
CA PRO A 10 7.86 -4.88 -0.57
C PRO A 10 9.31 -4.43 -0.34
N ASN A 11 9.84 -3.51 -1.15
CA ASN A 11 11.20 -3.00 -0.94
C ASN A 11 11.30 -2.20 0.36
N THR A 12 10.30 -1.38 0.68
CA THR A 12 10.27 -0.63 1.95
C THR A 12 10.23 -1.57 3.15
N LEU A 13 9.39 -2.61 3.12
CA LEU A 13 9.33 -3.63 4.17
C LEU A 13 10.67 -4.36 4.35
N MET A 14 11.34 -4.70 3.24
CA MET A 14 12.64 -5.34 3.26
C MET A 14 13.72 -4.45 3.88
N ILE A 15 13.77 -3.17 3.49
CA ILE A 15 14.74 -2.20 4.02
C ILE A 15 14.53 -1.99 5.53
N VAL A 16 13.28 -1.81 5.97
CA VAL A 16 12.94 -1.64 7.39
C VAL A 16 13.28 -2.90 8.20
N GLY A 17 13.02 -4.08 7.64
CA GLY A 17 13.39 -5.37 8.25
C GLY A 17 14.90 -5.51 8.44
N LEU A 18 15.69 -5.24 7.40
CA LEU A 18 17.15 -5.29 7.46
C LEU A 18 17.72 -4.27 8.44
N ALA A 19 17.17 -3.05 8.46
CA ALA A 19 17.57 -2.02 9.42
C ALA A 19 17.30 -2.48 10.87
N SER A 20 16.12 -3.03 11.14
CA SER A 20 15.76 -3.58 12.45
C SER A 20 16.70 -4.71 12.89
N MET A 21 16.99 -5.66 11.98
CA MET A 21 17.93 -6.76 12.27
C MET A 21 19.34 -6.22 12.59
N GLY A 22 19.82 -5.24 11.82
CA GLY A 22 21.12 -4.59 12.07
C GLY A 22 21.18 -3.92 13.44
N ILE A 23 20.19 -3.09 13.77
CA ILE A 23 20.11 -2.40 15.07
C ILE A 23 20.15 -3.43 16.21
N ASN A 24 19.29 -4.47 16.17
CA ASN A 24 19.24 -5.49 17.21
C ASN A 24 20.55 -6.29 17.35
N TYR A 25 21.24 -6.58 16.23
CA TYR A 25 22.54 -7.24 16.27
C TYR A 25 23.59 -6.37 16.97
N PHE A 26 23.67 -5.08 16.63
CA PHE A 26 24.58 -4.14 17.29
C PHE A 26 24.22 -3.95 18.76
N ALA A 27 22.93 -3.85 19.11
CA ALA A 27 22.46 -3.83 20.50
C ALA A 27 23.04 -5.00 21.29
N SER A 28 22.89 -6.20 20.74
CA SER A 28 23.33 -7.45 21.38
C SER A 28 24.83 -7.46 21.60
N ARG A 29 25.61 -7.04 20.60
CA ARG A 29 27.08 -6.93 20.71
C ARG A 29 27.52 -5.92 21.76
N ILE A 30 26.89 -4.75 21.78
CA ILE A 30 27.17 -3.70 22.75
C ILE A 30 26.87 -4.18 24.18
N CYS A 31 25.74 -4.86 24.38
CA CYS A 31 25.37 -5.42 25.69
C CYS A 31 26.38 -6.48 26.15
N GLN A 32 26.86 -7.33 25.24
CA GLN A 32 27.89 -8.34 25.54
C GLN A 32 29.23 -7.69 25.91
N ASP A 33 29.72 -6.73 25.13
CA ASP A 33 31.01 -6.08 25.37
C ASP A 33 30.97 -5.12 26.58
N ALA A 34 29.79 -4.63 26.98
CA ALA A 34 29.62 -3.79 28.17
C ALA A 34 29.83 -4.56 29.49
N LEU A 35 29.73 -5.90 29.48
CA LEU A 35 30.04 -6.75 30.62
C LEU A 35 31.55 -6.90 30.86
N ASP A 36 32.39 -6.60 29.86
CA ASP A 36 33.85 -6.67 29.95
C ASP A 36 34.47 -5.28 30.29
N PRO A 37 35.01 -5.08 31.50
CA PRO A 37 35.57 -3.79 31.94
C PRO A 37 36.70 -3.27 31.05
N GLY A 38 37.43 -4.15 30.36
CA GLY A 38 38.53 -3.78 29.46
C GLY A 38 38.08 -3.29 28.08
N ARG A 39 36.83 -3.54 27.69
CA ARG A 39 36.27 -3.17 26.37
C ARG A 39 35.30 -2.00 26.44
N PHE A 40 34.66 -1.80 27.59
CA PHE A 40 33.69 -0.73 27.82
C PHE A 40 34.15 0.69 27.43
N PRO A 41 35.40 1.15 27.72
CA PRO A 41 35.83 2.51 27.40
C PRO A 41 35.79 2.84 25.90
N ARG A 42 36.01 1.83 25.04
CA ARG A 42 35.98 1.97 23.57
C ARG A 42 34.55 2.11 23.03
N TRP A 43 33.60 1.39 23.60
CA TRP A 43 32.19 1.39 23.18
C TRP A 43 31.39 2.57 23.72
N LYS A 44 31.81 3.19 24.83
CA LYS A 44 31.13 4.31 25.49
C LYS A 44 30.84 5.50 24.55
N THR A 45 31.75 5.80 23.62
CA THR A 45 31.58 6.90 22.65
C THR A 45 30.53 6.58 21.58
N PHE A 46 30.44 5.32 21.14
CA PHE A 46 29.47 4.86 20.14
C PHE A 46 28.08 4.59 20.72
N LEU A 47 27.98 4.38 22.04
CA LEU A 47 26.74 4.06 22.72
C LEU A 47 25.69 5.19 22.63
N LYS A 48 26.12 6.44 22.82
CA LYS A 48 25.23 7.61 22.77
C LYS A 48 24.55 7.79 21.41
N PRO A 49 25.27 7.85 20.26
CA PRO A 49 24.64 7.97 18.96
C PRO A 49 23.80 6.73 18.62
N TYR A 50 24.27 5.52 18.99
CA TYR A 50 23.51 4.29 18.79
C TYR A 50 22.14 4.33 19.49
N PHE A 51 22.11 4.71 20.77
CA PHE A 51 20.87 4.80 21.54
C PHE A 51 19.92 5.86 20.97
N GLY A 52 20.44 7.01 20.55
CA GLY A 52 19.66 8.05 19.87
C GLY A 52 19.01 7.53 18.57
N CYS A 53 19.79 6.87 17.71
CA CYS A 53 19.28 6.25 16.48
C CYS A 53 18.25 5.14 16.77
N SER A 54 18.49 4.31 17.79
CA SER A 54 17.59 3.22 18.17
C SER A 54 16.24 3.74 18.69
N ILE A 55 16.26 4.79 19.53
CA ILE A 55 15.01 5.44 20.00
C ILE A 55 14.26 6.02 18.81
N PHE A 56 14.93 6.78 17.95
CA PHE A 56 14.31 7.40 16.79
C PHE A 56 13.67 6.36 15.86
N PHE A 57 14.36 5.26 15.56
CA PHE A 57 13.81 4.18 14.73
C PHE A 57 12.60 3.51 15.41
N THR A 58 12.68 3.26 16.72
CA THR A 58 11.60 2.63 17.48
C THR A 58 10.36 3.54 17.55
N THR A 59 10.53 4.85 17.75
CA THR A 59 9.40 5.79 17.76
C THR A 59 8.74 5.88 16.39
N LEU A 60 9.50 5.88 15.30
CA LEU A 60 8.95 5.82 13.94
C LEU A 60 8.13 4.55 13.71
N MET A 61 8.64 3.39 14.15
CA MET A 61 7.90 2.13 14.06
C MET A 61 6.60 2.18 14.86
N LEU A 62 6.62 2.70 16.08
CA LEU A 62 5.42 2.89 16.90
C LEU A 62 4.40 3.81 16.21
N ILE A 63 4.86 4.96 15.69
CA ILE A 63 4.01 5.89 14.94
C ILE A 63 3.40 5.20 13.72
N SER A 64 4.17 4.40 12.96
CA SER A 64 3.64 3.69 11.79
C SER A 64 2.53 2.69 12.16
N VAL A 65 2.67 1.97 13.27
CA VAL A 65 1.65 1.02 13.74
C VAL A 65 0.40 1.78 14.17
N ILE A 66 0.55 2.85 14.95
CA ILE A 66 -0.57 3.70 15.38
C ILE A 66 -1.32 4.26 14.18
N LEU A 67 -0.60 4.83 13.21
CA LEU A 67 -1.19 5.36 11.97
C LEU A 67 -1.88 4.28 11.15
N SER A 68 -1.32 3.08 11.07
CA SER A 68 -1.92 1.96 10.33
C SER A 68 -3.29 1.60 10.89
N TYR A 69 -3.44 1.58 12.22
CA TYR A 69 -4.74 1.35 12.85
C TYR A 69 -5.67 2.55 12.73
N ALA A 70 -5.17 3.76 12.96
CA ALA A 70 -5.98 4.99 12.90
C ALA A 70 -6.55 5.25 11.51
N MET A 71 -5.77 4.97 10.45
CA MET A 71 -6.17 5.26 9.06
C MET A 71 -7.00 4.14 8.42
N LYS A 72 -7.13 2.97 9.05
CA LYS A 72 -7.83 1.81 8.47
C LYS A 72 -9.23 2.16 7.94
N GLY A 73 -10.04 2.85 8.75
CA GLY A 73 -11.40 3.23 8.35
C GLY A 73 -11.42 4.27 7.22
N SER A 74 -10.56 5.30 7.31
CA SER A 74 -10.47 6.33 6.28
C SER A 74 -10.02 5.76 4.92
N LEU A 75 -9.09 4.82 4.93
CA LEU A 75 -8.64 4.10 3.74
C LEU A 75 -9.76 3.26 3.12
N GLU A 76 -10.53 2.52 3.92
CA GLU A 76 -11.66 1.74 3.43
C GLU A 76 -12.71 2.63 2.76
N THR A 77 -13.09 3.74 3.40
CA THR A 77 -14.05 4.69 2.84
C THR A 77 -13.52 5.34 1.57
N SER A 78 -12.25 5.77 1.55
CA SER A 78 -11.63 6.38 0.38
C SER A 78 -11.56 5.41 -0.79
N LEU A 79 -11.24 4.13 -0.52
CA LEU A 79 -11.21 3.08 -1.53
C LEU A 79 -12.61 2.82 -2.10
N LYS A 80 -13.63 2.72 -1.25
CA LYS A 80 -15.04 2.56 -1.69
C LYS A 80 -15.50 3.72 -2.57
N ILE A 81 -15.20 4.96 -2.17
CA ILE A 81 -15.54 6.14 -2.98
C ILE A 81 -14.77 6.13 -4.31
N GLY A 82 -13.47 5.82 -4.26
CA GLY A 82 -12.61 5.72 -5.44
C GLY A 82 -13.09 4.67 -6.43
N LEU A 83 -13.41 3.47 -5.97
CA LEU A 83 -13.88 2.37 -6.80
C LEU A 83 -15.28 2.66 -7.38
N LYS A 84 -16.20 3.23 -6.59
CA LYS A 84 -17.51 3.68 -7.07
C LYS A 84 -17.38 4.71 -8.20
N ASN A 85 -16.51 5.71 -8.03
CA ASN A 85 -16.23 6.69 -9.07
C ASN A 85 -15.52 6.05 -10.28
N GLY A 86 -14.67 5.05 -10.04
CA GLY A 86 -13.98 4.31 -11.08
C GLY A 86 -14.92 3.54 -12.00
N ILE A 87 -15.82 2.77 -11.40
CA ILE A 87 -16.82 1.96 -12.10
C ILE A 87 -17.75 2.84 -12.97
N ARG A 88 -18.10 4.05 -12.50
CA ARG A 88 -18.94 5.00 -13.27
C ARG A 88 -18.36 5.37 -14.64
N PHE A 89 -17.03 5.44 -14.75
CA PHE A 89 -16.33 5.81 -15.99
C PHE A 89 -15.75 4.60 -16.73
N TYR A 90 -16.13 3.39 -16.33
CA TYR A 90 -15.61 2.15 -16.90
C TYR A 90 -15.89 2.01 -18.41
N LYS A 91 -17.03 2.53 -18.89
CA LYS A 91 -17.41 2.49 -20.31
C LYS A 91 -16.60 3.43 -21.21
N ASP A 92 -15.94 4.45 -20.64
CA ASP A 92 -15.38 5.58 -21.38
C ASP A 92 -13.96 5.30 -21.92
N THR A 93 -13.76 4.13 -22.53
CA THR A 93 -12.45 3.69 -23.04
C THR A 93 -11.94 4.51 -24.22
N ASP A 94 -12.83 5.23 -24.91
CA ASP A 94 -12.50 6.04 -26.09
C ASP A 94 -11.83 7.37 -25.74
N THR A 95 -11.83 7.76 -24.46
CA THR A 95 -11.13 8.98 -24.01
C THR A 95 -9.68 8.69 -23.62
N PRO A 96 -8.70 9.51 -24.06
CA PRO A 96 -7.29 9.29 -23.75
C PRO A 96 -7.07 9.27 -22.24
N GLY A 97 -6.38 8.25 -21.73
CA GLY A 97 -6.12 8.03 -20.30
C GLY A 97 -7.13 7.12 -19.58
N ARG A 98 -8.37 6.97 -20.07
CA ARG A 98 -9.39 6.12 -19.39
C ARG A 98 -9.31 4.64 -19.71
N CYS A 99 -8.60 4.25 -20.77
CA CYS A 99 -8.26 2.84 -21.02
C CYS A 99 -7.50 2.22 -19.84
N PHE A 100 -6.62 3.00 -19.20
CA PHE A 100 -5.86 2.54 -18.03
C PHE A 100 -6.75 2.30 -16.81
N GLN A 101 -7.80 3.11 -16.67
CA GLN A 101 -8.76 2.99 -15.57
C GLN A 101 -9.54 1.67 -15.64
N LYS A 102 -10.03 1.31 -16.84
CA LYS A 102 -10.67 0.01 -17.08
C LYS A 102 -9.74 -1.16 -16.72
N GLN A 103 -8.51 -1.14 -17.27
CA GLN A 103 -7.51 -2.17 -17.00
C GLN A 103 -7.19 -2.29 -15.50
N THR A 104 -7.14 -1.18 -14.77
CA THR A 104 -6.86 -1.17 -13.34
C THR A 104 -8.01 -1.77 -12.54
N ILE A 105 -9.27 -1.45 -12.88
CA ILE A 105 -10.45 -2.03 -12.23
C ILE A 105 -10.52 -3.55 -12.49
N ASP A 106 -10.30 -3.97 -13.74
CA ASP A 106 -10.31 -5.39 -14.12
C ASP A 106 -9.23 -6.15 -13.34
N ARG A 107 -8.00 -5.63 -13.29
CA ARG A 107 -6.91 -6.23 -12.53
C ARG A 107 -7.24 -6.33 -11.04
N LEU A 108 -7.77 -5.26 -10.44
CA LEU A 108 -8.16 -5.24 -9.03
C LEU A 108 -9.21 -6.32 -8.73
N GLN A 109 -10.27 -6.40 -9.53
CA GLN A 109 -11.34 -7.38 -9.32
C GLN A 109 -10.87 -8.82 -9.51
N MET A 110 -10.02 -9.08 -10.50
CA MET A 110 -9.42 -10.42 -10.71
C MET A 110 -8.43 -10.79 -9.59
N GLU A 111 -7.58 -9.86 -9.14
CA GLU A 111 -6.57 -10.14 -8.12
C GLU A 111 -7.20 -10.37 -6.74
N PHE A 112 -8.25 -9.64 -6.40
CA PHE A 112 -8.99 -9.78 -5.14
C PHE A 112 -10.21 -10.71 -5.22
N GLN A 113 -10.50 -11.31 -6.38
CA GLN A 113 -11.64 -12.19 -6.60
C GLN A 113 -12.98 -11.56 -6.15
N CYS A 114 -13.18 -10.28 -6.48
CA CYS A 114 -14.37 -9.51 -6.11
C CYS A 114 -15.06 -8.91 -7.36
N CYS A 115 -16.30 -8.43 -7.21
CA CYS A 115 -17.06 -7.84 -8.31
C CYS A 115 -17.90 -6.67 -7.81
N GLY A 116 -17.79 -5.52 -8.47
CA GLY A 116 -18.46 -4.29 -8.07
C GLY A 116 -17.72 -3.56 -6.94
N ASN A 117 -18.38 -2.60 -6.30
CA ASN A 117 -17.86 -1.87 -5.15
C ASN A 117 -18.32 -2.50 -3.83
N ASN A 118 -19.58 -2.90 -3.75
CA ASN A 118 -20.17 -3.66 -2.64
C ASN A 118 -20.57 -5.07 -3.10
N ASP A 119 -21.17 -5.19 -4.29
CA ASP A 119 -21.64 -6.44 -4.86
C ASP A 119 -21.70 -6.35 -6.40
N TYR A 120 -21.85 -7.48 -7.09
CA TYR A 120 -21.97 -7.54 -8.56
C TYR A 120 -23.15 -6.71 -9.08
N LYS A 121 -24.16 -6.45 -8.23
CA LYS A 121 -25.34 -5.65 -8.58
C LYS A 121 -25.02 -4.21 -8.92
N ASP A 122 -23.89 -3.69 -8.42
CA ASP A 122 -23.44 -2.33 -8.74
C ASP A 122 -23.25 -2.13 -10.25
N TRP A 123 -22.91 -3.20 -10.98
CA TRP A 123 -22.79 -3.17 -12.44
C TRP A 123 -24.13 -3.03 -13.17
N PHE A 124 -25.25 -3.34 -12.53
CA PHE A 124 -26.57 -3.09 -13.13
C PHE A 124 -27.04 -1.65 -12.93
N GLU A 125 -26.50 -0.96 -11.93
CA GLU A 125 -26.80 0.46 -11.67
C GLU A 125 -26.03 1.41 -12.61
N VAL A 126 -24.97 0.90 -13.27
CA VAL A 126 -24.15 1.68 -14.19
C VAL A 126 -24.19 1.11 -15.59
N GLN A 127 -24.21 1.98 -16.59
CA GLN A 127 -23.96 1.55 -17.96
C GLN A 127 -22.46 1.32 -18.15
N TRP A 128 -22.02 0.07 -18.05
CA TRP A 128 -20.61 -0.31 -18.20
C TRP A 128 -20.22 -0.70 -19.64
N ILE A 129 -21.21 -0.99 -20.50
CA ILE A 129 -21.01 -1.24 -21.93
C ILE A 129 -20.95 0.10 -22.67
N SER A 130 -19.89 0.32 -23.46
CA SER A 130 -19.78 1.51 -24.32
C SER A 130 -20.88 1.51 -25.37
N ASN A 131 -21.41 2.71 -25.68
CA ASN A 131 -22.41 2.91 -26.73
C ASN A 131 -21.98 2.36 -28.10
N ARG A 132 -20.67 2.24 -28.34
CA ARG A 132 -20.12 1.66 -29.57
C ARG A 132 -20.52 0.20 -29.79
N TYR A 133 -20.78 -0.54 -28.72
CA TYR A 133 -21.15 -1.97 -28.78
C TYR A 133 -22.67 -2.18 -28.72
N LEU A 134 -23.45 -1.12 -28.55
CA LEU A 134 -24.90 -1.18 -28.45
C LEU A 134 -25.53 -0.89 -29.80
N ASP A 135 -26.35 -1.82 -30.28
CA ASP A 135 -27.19 -1.61 -31.44
C ASP A 135 -28.52 -0.96 -31.02
N PHE A 136 -28.58 0.36 -31.11
CA PHE A 136 -29.78 1.15 -30.79
C PHE A 136 -30.94 0.96 -31.79
N SER A 137 -30.74 0.20 -32.88
CA SER A 137 -31.81 -0.19 -33.80
C SER A 137 -32.61 -1.40 -33.29
N SER A 138 -32.04 -2.19 -32.38
CA SER A 138 -32.73 -3.31 -31.73
C SER A 138 -33.69 -2.82 -30.65
N LYS A 139 -34.90 -3.41 -30.61
CA LYS A 139 -35.93 -3.08 -29.59
C LYS A 139 -35.55 -3.56 -28.19
N GLU A 140 -34.63 -4.51 -28.06
CA GLU A 140 -34.21 -5.08 -26.77
C GLU A 140 -33.17 -4.21 -26.04
N VAL A 141 -32.54 -3.27 -26.75
CA VAL A 141 -31.48 -2.39 -26.24
C VAL A 141 -32.02 -1.01 -25.82
N LYS A 142 -33.26 -0.69 -26.19
CA LYS A 142 -33.85 0.65 -26.10
C LYS A 142 -34.68 0.88 -24.84
#